data_AF-A0A814QEE6-F1
#
_entry.id   AF-A0A814QEE6-F1
#
_cell.length_a   1.000
_cell.length_b   1.000
_cell.length_c   1.000
_cell.angle_alpha   90.00
_cell.angle_beta   90.00
_cell.angle_gamma   90.00
#
_symmetry.space_group_name_H-M   'P 1'
#
loop_
_entity.id
_entity.type
_entity.pdbx_description
1 polymer ?
#
loop_
_entity_poly.entity_id
_entity_poly.type
_entity_poly.pdbx_seq_one_letter_code
_entity_poly.pdbx_strand_id
1 'polypeptide(L)'
;NGYHPEHKTSIKCQLLLKYLSEKLNTRIQNSKNGGEIQVGKYRIDGYEQTSNSYYEFNGCLFHGCPKCFKSDTFNSFKQESMGTTHEKHSKRIREIRSMINGANFVEIWECDWDRSVENDNDVGNFVKQCKIREPINPRDALFGGRTNCVKLHHKCTGYEEIGYDDITSLYPFVQKYCNYPIGHPELITKNFGDVRKYFGLIKCRVLPPRELYFPVLPSRIKGKLVFLLCRSCAEQQLNKFKHSIEEKSIEGTWVTLEVQENLMQGYQMVEIY
;
A
#
# COMPACT_ATOMS: atom_id res chain seq x y z
N ASN A 1 9.25 8.79 -2.62
CA ASN A 1 8.36 8.30 -3.69
C ASN A 1 8.23 9.40 -4.70
N GLY A 2 8.81 9.22 -5.89
CA GLY A 2 8.79 10.22 -6.98
C GLY A 2 7.42 10.44 -7.62
N TYR A 3 6.36 9.97 -6.97
CA TYR A 3 4.98 10.25 -7.34
C TYR A 3 4.46 11.24 -6.30
N HIS A 4 4.12 12.43 -6.79
CA HIS A 4 3.76 13.65 -6.06
C HIS A 4 3.13 13.40 -4.67
N PRO A 5 3.81 13.79 -3.57
CA PRO A 5 3.29 13.75 -2.19
C PRO A 5 1.96 14.50 -1.99
N GLU A 6 1.60 15.31 -2.98
CA GLU A 6 0.52 16.28 -3.02
C GLU A 6 -0.83 15.64 -3.39
N HIS A 7 -0.83 14.40 -3.90
CA HIS A 7 -2.02 13.69 -4.33
C HIS A 7 -2.48 12.68 -3.25
N LYS A 8 -2.79 13.18 -2.06
CA LYS A 8 -3.38 12.36 -1.00
C LYS A 8 -4.89 12.22 -1.24
N THR A 9 -5.30 11.16 -1.93
CA THR A 9 -6.71 10.78 -2.02
C THR A 9 -7.22 10.34 -0.65
N SER A 10 -8.39 10.84 -0.22
CA SER A 10 -9.02 10.48 1.06
C SER A 10 -9.24 8.96 1.17
N ILE A 11 -8.96 8.36 2.33
CA ILE A 11 -9.27 6.95 2.62
C ILE A 11 -10.78 6.70 2.47
N LYS A 12 -11.61 7.66 2.89
CA LYS A 12 -13.08 7.58 2.75
C LYS A 12 -13.49 7.53 1.28
N CYS A 13 -12.87 8.36 0.43
CA CYS A 13 -13.10 8.33 -1.02
C CYS A 13 -12.73 6.95 -1.60
N GLN A 14 -11.57 6.40 -1.23
CA GLN A 14 -11.14 5.09 -1.71
C GLN A 14 -12.10 3.95 -1.28
N LEU A 15 -12.58 4.00 -0.03
CA LEU A 15 -13.59 3.05 0.45
C LEU A 15 -14.91 3.17 -0.31
N LEU A 16 -15.41 4.39 -0.51
CA LEU A 16 -16.64 4.64 -1.25
C LEU A 16 -16.55 4.11 -2.69
N LEU A 17 -15.50 4.48 -3.43
CA LEU A 17 -15.36 4.07 -4.84
C LEU A 17 -15.21 2.56 -4.96
N LYS A 18 -14.52 1.91 -4.01
CA LYS A 18 -14.43 0.45 -3.98
C LYS A 18 -15.77 -0.21 -3.67
N TYR A 19 -16.51 0.30 -2.69
CA TYR A 19 -17.86 -0.16 -2.37
C TYR A 19 -18.79 -0.06 -3.59
N LEU A 20 -18.80 1.09 -4.27
CA LEU A 20 -19.61 1.31 -5.47
C LEU A 20 -19.20 0.37 -6.61
N SER A 21 -17.90 0.17 -6.82
CA SER A 21 -17.37 -0.75 -7.84
C SER A 21 -17.85 -2.19 -7.59
N GLU A 22 -17.84 -2.65 -6.34
CA GLU A 22 -18.33 -3.99 -5.98
C GLU A 22 -19.85 -4.10 -6.07
N LYS A 23 -20.58 -3.11 -5.53
CA LYS A 23 -22.06 -3.08 -5.54
C LYS A 23 -22.64 -3.04 -6.94
N LEU A 24 -22.02 -2.28 -7.85
CA LEU A 24 -22.45 -2.15 -9.24
C LEU A 24 -21.84 -3.21 -10.15
N ASN A 25 -20.95 -4.07 -9.62
CA ASN A 25 -20.18 -5.05 -10.37
C ASN A 25 -19.52 -4.46 -11.64
N THR A 26 -18.91 -3.28 -11.48
CA THR A 26 -18.23 -2.56 -12.57
C THR A 26 -16.89 -2.02 -12.10
N ARG A 27 -15.99 -1.72 -13.04
CA ARG A 27 -14.71 -1.08 -12.73
C ARG A 27 -14.87 0.44 -12.69
N ILE A 28 -14.68 1.02 -11.51
CA ILE A 28 -14.52 2.47 -11.35
C ILE A 28 -13.03 2.79 -11.34
N GLN A 29 -12.55 3.47 -12.39
CA GLN A 29 -11.20 4.02 -12.48
C GLN A 29 -11.01 5.13 -11.45
N ASN A 30 -9.90 5.10 -10.72
CA ASN A 30 -9.51 6.05 -9.68
C ASN A 30 -7.98 6.09 -9.49
N SER A 31 -7.50 6.89 -8.54
CA SER A 31 -6.08 7.08 -8.25
C SER A 31 -5.30 5.78 -7.93
N LYS A 32 -5.97 4.69 -7.55
CA LYS A 32 -5.35 3.39 -7.22
C LYS A 32 -5.38 2.36 -8.34
N ASN A 33 -6.14 2.58 -9.43
CA ASN A 33 -6.35 1.54 -10.45
C ASN A 33 -6.42 2.08 -11.90
N GLY A 34 -5.56 3.05 -12.23
CA GLY A 34 -5.49 3.67 -13.56
C GLY A 34 -5.26 5.18 -13.52
N GLY A 35 -5.26 5.77 -12.33
CA GLY A 35 -5.17 7.22 -12.14
C GLY A 35 -6.54 7.88 -12.21
N GLU A 36 -6.66 9.06 -11.61
CA GLU A 36 -7.85 9.92 -11.74
C GLU A 36 -8.02 10.40 -13.18
N ILE A 37 -9.28 10.51 -13.63
CA ILE A 37 -9.58 11.03 -14.97
C ILE A 37 -9.47 12.55 -14.98
N GLN A 38 -8.83 13.06 -16.03
CA GLN A 38 -8.72 14.49 -16.26
C GLN A 38 -9.88 15.00 -17.12
N VAL A 39 -10.59 16.01 -16.62
CA VAL A 39 -11.65 16.75 -17.31
C VAL A 39 -11.25 18.22 -17.37
N GLY A 40 -10.75 18.66 -18.54
CA GLY A 40 -10.12 19.97 -18.69
C GLY A 40 -8.94 20.13 -17.72
N LYS A 41 -9.03 21.11 -16.82
CA LYS A 41 -8.01 21.35 -15.77
C LYS A 41 -8.27 20.58 -14.47
N TYR A 42 -9.38 19.86 -14.36
CA TYR A 42 -9.80 19.18 -13.14
C TYR A 42 -9.46 17.69 -13.19
N ARG A 43 -9.15 17.12 -12.03
CA ARG A 43 -9.13 15.67 -11.82
C ARG A 43 -10.38 15.27 -11.06
N ILE A 44 -10.98 14.16 -11.46
CA ILE A 44 -12.18 13.57 -10.87
C ILE A 44 -11.80 12.29 -10.15
N ASP A 45 -12.35 12.08 -8.95
CA ASP A 45 -11.99 10.96 -8.07
C ASP A 45 -12.26 9.58 -8.70
N GLY A 46 -13.40 9.43 -9.38
CA GLY A 46 -13.85 8.17 -9.96
C GLY A 46 -14.48 8.32 -11.35
N TYR A 47 -14.23 7.36 -12.24
CA TYR A 47 -14.90 7.27 -13.55
C TYR A 47 -15.24 5.83 -13.92
N GLU A 48 -16.47 5.61 -14.38
CA GLU A 48 -16.96 4.34 -14.88
C GLU A 48 -17.37 4.49 -16.35
N GLN A 49 -16.72 3.72 -17.22
CA GLN A 49 -16.79 3.93 -18.65
C GLN A 49 -18.12 3.48 -19.27
N THR A 50 -18.73 2.41 -18.76
CA THR A 50 -19.88 1.75 -19.41
C THR A 50 -21.14 2.60 -19.33
N SER A 51 -21.42 3.13 -18.14
CA SER A 51 -22.53 4.05 -17.86
C SER A 51 -22.15 5.52 -18.03
N ASN A 52 -20.91 5.80 -18.43
CA ASN A 52 -20.33 7.12 -18.54
C ASN A 52 -20.60 7.97 -17.28
N SER A 53 -20.21 7.43 -16.12
CA SER A 53 -20.48 8.01 -14.80
C SER A 53 -19.21 8.52 -14.15
N TYR A 54 -19.24 9.79 -13.74
CA TYR A 54 -18.21 10.46 -12.97
C TYR A 54 -18.62 10.52 -11.50
N TYR A 55 -17.71 10.19 -10.60
CA TYR A 55 -17.92 10.19 -9.16
C TYR A 55 -16.96 11.18 -8.50
N GLU A 56 -17.49 12.08 -7.68
CA GLU A 56 -16.72 13.10 -6.97
C GLU A 56 -17.02 13.01 -5.47
N PHE A 57 -15.96 12.88 -4.65
CA PHE A 57 -16.06 12.81 -3.20
C PHE A 57 -15.65 14.13 -2.55
N ASN A 58 -16.59 14.77 -1.87
CA ASN A 58 -16.36 16.08 -1.26
C ASN A 58 -16.16 15.97 0.25
N GLY A 59 -14.90 16.11 0.67
CA GLY A 59 -14.56 16.34 2.08
C GLY A 59 -15.26 17.60 2.61
N CYS A 60 -16.04 17.48 3.67
CA CYS A 60 -16.98 18.52 4.11
C CYS A 60 -16.26 19.82 4.50
N LEU A 61 -15.11 19.70 5.18
CA LEU A 61 -14.26 20.83 5.56
C LEU A 61 -13.60 21.51 4.35
N PHE A 62 -13.23 20.75 3.33
CA PHE A 62 -12.45 21.26 2.19
C PHE A 62 -13.32 21.92 1.12
N HIS A 63 -14.61 21.57 1.08
CA HIS A 63 -15.55 22.00 0.03
C HIS A 63 -16.75 22.79 0.59
N GLY A 64 -16.76 23.11 1.89
CA GLY A 64 -17.80 23.95 2.49
C GLY A 64 -19.17 23.26 2.51
N CYS A 65 -19.31 22.11 3.15
CA CYS A 65 -20.59 21.39 3.16
C CYS A 65 -21.71 22.20 3.86
N PRO A 66 -22.80 22.57 3.17
CA PRO A 66 -23.87 23.38 3.75
C PRO A 66 -24.73 22.61 4.77
N LYS A 67 -24.65 21.28 4.80
CA LYS A 67 -25.30 20.43 5.81
C LYS A 67 -24.55 20.44 7.15
N CYS A 68 -23.24 20.65 7.11
CA CYS A 68 -22.35 20.55 8.27
C CYS A 68 -21.98 21.91 8.86
N PHE A 69 -21.99 22.97 8.06
CA PHE A 69 -21.47 24.28 8.45
C PHE A 69 -22.39 25.41 7.99
N LYS A 70 -22.49 26.46 8.81
CA LYS A 70 -23.16 27.70 8.41
C LYS A 70 -22.25 28.50 7.47
N SER A 71 -22.84 29.29 6.58
CA SER A 71 -22.10 30.06 5.57
C SER A 71 -21.05 31.02 6.16
N ASP A 72 -21.32 31.59 7.33
CA ASP A 72 -20.47 32.52 8.07
C ASP A 72 -19.42 31.83 8.95
N THR A 73 -19.46 30.50 9.06
CA THR A 73 -18.47 29.73 9.83
C THR A 73 -17.09 29.91 9.20
N PHE A 74 -16.09 30.29 10.00
CA PHE A 74 -14.72 30.45 9.52
C PHE A 74 -14.00 29.10 9.40
N ASN A 75 -13.39 28.85 8.25
CA ASN A 75 -12.57 27.69 7.95
C ASN A 75 -11.10 28.01 8.16
N SER A 76 -10.53 27.58 9.29
CA SER A 76 -9.12 27.81 9.61
C SER A 76 -8.15 27.09 8.66
N PHE A 77 -8.57 26.03 7.97
CA PHE A 77 -7.72 25.35 7.00
C PHE A 77 -7.62 26.12 5.68
N LYS A 78 -8.75 26.69 5.21
CA LYS A 78 -8.83 27.45 3.96
C LYS A 78 -8.62 28.96 4.14
N GLN A 79 -8.60 29.44 5.39
CA GLN A 79 -8.50 30.85 5.75
C GLN A 79 -9.60 31.71 5.12
N GLU A 80 -10.82 31.17 5.06
CA GLU A 80 -12.00 31.84 4.49
C GLU A 80 -13.30 31.32 5.13
N SER A 81 -14.46 31.89 4.81
CA SER A 81 -15.74 31.36 5.30
C SER A 81 -16.13 30.07 4.58
N MET A 82 -16.93 29.24 5.24
CA MET A 82 -17.47 28.01 4.65
C MET A 82 -18.40 28.32 3.47
N GLY A 83 -19.10 29.47 3.48
CA GLY A 83 -19.87 29.97 2.34
C GLY A 83 -18.98 30.23 1.12
N THR A 84 -17.88 30.95 1.28
CA THR A 84 -16.92 31.20 0.19
C THR A 84 -16.30 29.89 -0.31
N THR A 85 -15.95 28.98 0.60
CA THR A 85 -15.43 27.65 0.24
C THR A 85 -16.46 26.88 -0.61
N HIS A 86 -17.73 26.91 -0.21
CA HIS A 86 -18.83 26.27 -0.93
C HIS A 86 -19.04 26.87 -2.31
N GLU A 87 -19.05 28.21 -2.43
CA GLU A 87 -19.24 28.89 -3.72
C GLU A 87 -18.14 28.52 -4.72
N LYS A 88 -16.88 28.44 -4.28
CA LYS A 88 -15.76 27.96 -5.09
C LYS A 88 -15.97 26.52 -5.55
N HIS A 89 -16.41 25.64 -4.65
CA HIS A 89 -16.77 24.26 -4.98
C HIS A 89 -17.91 24.20 -6.02
N SER A 90 -19.02 24.91 -5.79
CA SER A 90 -20.15 24.95 -6.72
C SER A 90 -19.77 25.51 -8.10
N LYS A 91 -18.86 26.48 -8.15
CA LYS A 91 -18.31 26.97 -9.43
C LYS A 91 -17.50 25.88 -10.14
N ARG A 92 -16.61 25.19 -9.44
CA ARG A 92 -15.85 24.06 -9.98
C ARG A 92 -16.77 22.96 -10.53
N ILE A 93 -17.78 22.54 -9.77
CA ILE A 93 -18.71 21.49 -10.21
C ILE A 93 -19.51 21.92 -11.45
N ARG A 94 -19.95 23.19 -11.53
CA ARG A 94 -20.60 23.71 -12.73
C ARG A 94 -19.70 23.67 -13.96
N GLU A 95 -18.44 24.08 -13.83
CA GLU A 95 -17.46 24.02 -14.93
C GLU A 95 -17.19 22.58 -15.37
N ILE A 96 -17.09 21.63 -14.43
CA ILE A 96 -16.93 20.20 -14.77
C ILE A 96 -18.14 19.69 -15.54
N ARG A 97 -19.35 19.89 -14.99
CA ARG A 97 -20.60 19.40 -15.61
C ARG A 97 -20.81 19.96 -17.01
N SER A 98 -20.43 21.21 -17.29
CA SER A 98 -20.53 21.78 -18.64
C SER A 98 -19.54 21.18 -19.64
N MET A 99 -18.47 20.53 -19.17
CA MET A 99 -17.49 19.84 -20.04
C MET A 99 -17.88 18.38 -20.32
N ILE A 100 -18.74 17.77 -19.51
CA ILE A 100 -19.11 16.34 -19.61
C ILE A 100 -20.57 16.14 -20.06
N ASN A 101 -20.98 16.86 -21.10
CA ASN A 101 -22.37 16.81 -21.60
C ASN A 101 -22.83 15.37 -21.89
N GLY A 102 -23.98 14.99 -21.32
CA GLY A 102 -24.57 13.66 -21.48
C GLY A 102 -23.96 12.57 -20.59
N ALA A 103 -23.03 12.90 -19.71
CA ALA A 103 -22.50 11.99 -18.70
C ALA A 103 -23.28 12.08 -17.38
N ASN A 104 -23.29 10.99 -16.62
CA ASN A 104 -23.78 11.01 -15.25
C ASN A 104 -22.71 11.61 -14.33
N PHE A 105 -23.11 12.50 -13.42
CA PHE A 105 -22.21 13.07 -12.42
C PHE A 105 -22.78 12.87 -11.03
N VAL A 106 -22.13 12.00 -10.24
CA VAL A 106 -22.53 11.64 -8.89
C VAL A 106 -21.62 12.35 -7.90
N GLU A 107 -22.21 13.26 -7.15
CA GLU A 107 -21.52 14.01 -6.10
C GLU A 107 -21.86 13.41 -4.74
N ILE A 108 -20.85 12.97 -3.98
CA ILE A 108 -21.02 12.39 -2.65
C ILE A 108 -20.31 13.25 -1.61
N TRP A 109 -21.03 13.69 -0.59
CA TRP A 109 -20.45 14.42 0.53
C TRP A 109 -19.95 13.47 1.61
N GLU A 110 -18.84 13.84 2.25
CA GLU A 110 -18.25 13.08 3.35
C GLU A 110 -19.26 12.78 4.46
N CYS A 111 -20.09 13.75 4.86
CA CYS A 111 -21.09 13.55 5.91
C CYS A 111 -22.23 12.61 5.50
N ASP A 112 -22.55 12.53 4.20
CA ASP A 112 -23.55 11.60 3.71
C ASP A 112 -22.97 10.17 3.71
N TRP A 113 -21.72 10.02 3.29
CA TRP A 113 -21.00 8.76 3.37
C TRP A 113 -20.84 8.26 4.81
N ASP A 114 -20.40 9.12 5.73
CA ASP A 114 -20.23 8.77 7.15
C ASP A 114 -21.57 8.29 7.74
N ARG A 115 -22.68 8.97 7.41
CA ARG A 115 -24.02 8.55 7.81
C ARG A 115 -24.40 7.20 7.22
N SER A 116 -24.05 6.91 5.97
CA SER A 116 -24.26 5.58 5.38
C SER A 116 -23.45 4.51 6.10
N VAL A 117 -22.19 4.78 6.47
CA VAL A 117 -21.35 3.83 7.23
C VAL A 117 -21.97 3.51 8.60
N GLU A 118 -22.61 4.49 9.24
CA GLU A 118 -23.26 4.31 10.54
C GLU A 118 -24.62 3.62 10.46
N ASN A 119 -25.43 3.92 9.44
CA ASN A 119 -26.85 3.56 9.41
C ASN A 119 -27.19 2.44 8.42
N ASP A 120 -26.32 2.14 7.46
CA ASP A 120 -26.49 1.04 6.52
C ASP A 120 -25.54 -0.11 6.90
N ASN A 121 -26.12 -1.23 7.34
CA ASN A 121 -25.35 -2.40 7.78
C ASN A 121 -24.43 -2.95 6.68
N ASP A 122 -24.83 -2.89 5.41
CA ASP A 122 -24.03 -3.42 4.31
C ASP A 122 -22.81 -2.54 4.08
N VAL A 123 -23.00 -1.21 4.10
CA VAL A 123 -21.90 -0.24 3.98
C VAL A 123 -20.96 -0.33 5.19
N GLY A 124 -21.52 -0.36 6.40
CA GLY A 124 -20.75 -0.45 7.64
C GLY A 124 -19.92 -1.74 7.72
N ASN A 125 -20.49 -2.88 7.32
CA ASN A 125 -19.77 -4.15 7.27
C ASN A 125 -18.68 -4.15 6.20
N PHE A 126 -18.96 -3.59 5.01
CA PHE A 126 -17.96 -3.43 3.97
C PHE A 126 -16.76 -2.62 4.46
N VAL A 127 -16.97 -1.46 5.09
CA VAL A 127 -15.88 -0.61 5.59
C VAL A 127 -15.03 -1.31 6.64
N LYS A 128 -15.66 -2.08 7.55
CA LYS A 128 -14.93 -2.86 8.58
C LYS A 128 -14.04 -3.95 7.98
N GLN A 129 -14.48 -4.58 6.90
CA GLN A 129 -13.76 -5.71 6.27
C GLN A 129 -12.79 -5.25 5.18
N CYS A 130 -13.08 -4.13 4.52
CA CYS A 130 -12.31 -3.65 3.39
C CYS A 130 -10.97 -3.07 3.83
N LYS A 131 -9.89 -3.78 3.48
CA LYS A 131 -8.53 -3.25 3.58
C LYS A 131 -8.18 -2.46 2.33
N ILE A 132 -8.05 -1.14 2.48
CA ILE A 132 -7.44 -0.29 1.45
C ILE A 132 -5.94 -0.53 1.47
N ARG A 133 -5.41 -1.06 0.36
CA ARG A 133 -3.98 -1.34 0.21
C ARG A 133 -3.28 -0.09 -0.29
N GLU A 134 -2.30 0.40 0.45
CA GLU A 134 -1.44 1.47 -0.03
C GLU A 134 -0.52 0.96 -1.15
N PRO A 135 -0.21 1.81 -2.15
CA PRO A 135 0.82 1.52 -3.13
C PRO A 135 2.13 1.14 -2.44
N ILE A 136 2.86 0.20 -3.04
CA ILE A 136 4.18 -0.17 -2.57
C ILE A 136 5.07 1.07 -2.52
N ASN A 137 5.70 1.30 -1.37
CA ASN A 137 6.82 2.23 -1.25
C ASN A 137 8.11 1.47 -1.56
N PRO A 138 8.81 1.76 -2.68
CA PRO A 138 10.04 1.05 -3.04
C PRO A 138 11.12 1.06 -1.96
N ARG A 139 11.14 2.08 -1.09
CA ARG A 139 12.12 2.18 0.00
C ARG A 139 11.94 1.10 1.06
N ASP A 140 10.75 0.53 1.19
CA ASP A 140 10.46 -0.51 2.17
C ASP A 140 11.18 -1.82 1.83
N ALA A 141 11.52 -2.04 0.55
CA ALA A 141 12.29 -3.19 0.08
C ALA A 141 13.82 -3.02 0.23
N LEU A 142 14.30 -1.87 0.72
CA LEU A 142 15.73 -1.61 0.87
C LEU A 142 16.19 -2.02 2.27
N PHE A 143 16.91 -3.15 2.38
CA PHE A 143 17.42 -3.67 3.66
C PHE A 143 18.92 -3.50 3.87
N GLY A 144 19.71 -3.35 2.80
CA GLY A 144 21.17 -3.23 2.87
C GLY A 144 21.87 -4.57 3.04
N GLY A 145 23.08 -4.55 3.60
CA GLY A 145 23.88 -5.77 3.82
C GLY A 145 23.37 -6.60 5.00
N ARG A 146 23.57 -7.92 4.92
CA ARG A 146 23.33 -8.85 6.04
C ARG A 146 24.53 -8.86 6.96
N THR A 147 24.32 -8.50 8.22
CA THR A 147 25.28 -8.73 9.31
C THR A 147 24.63 -9.65 10.33
N ASN A 148 25.22 -10.83 10.53
CA ASN A 148 24.71 -11.81 11.47
C ASN A 148 25.87 -12.42 12.28
N CYS A 149 25.69 -12.58 13.59
CA CYS A 149 26.69 -13.20 14.46
C CYS A 149 26.12 -14.52 15.00
N VAL A 150 26.78 -15.63 14.68
CA VAL A 150 26.43 -16.96 15.20
C VAL A 150 27.11 -17.22 16.54
N LYS A 151 28.36 -16.75 16.68
CA LYS A 151 29.19 -16.93 17.87
C LYS A 151 30.00 -15.66 18.10
N LEU A 152 29.83 -15.06 19.27
CA LEU A 152 30.47 -13.78 19.61
C LEU A 152 31.99 -13.91 19.81
N HIS A 153 32.44 -15.05 20.33
CA HIS A 153 33.86 -15.33 20.55
C HIS A 153 34.13 -16.82 20.42
N HIS A 154 35.19 -17.17 19.70
CA HIS A 154 35.71 -18.52 19.62
C HIS A 154 37.23 -18.49 19.72
N LYS A 155 37.75 -19.22 20.70
CA LYS A 155 39.17 -19.53 20.78
C LYS A 155 39.38 -20.93 20.20
N CYS A 156 40.26 -21.05 19.22
CA CYS A 156 40.65 -22.33 18.64
C CYS A 156 41.37 -23.19 19.68
N THR A 157 41.20 -24.50 19.58
CA THR A 157 41.87 -25.51 20.41
C THR A 157 42.50 -26.60 19.54
N GLY A 158 43.67 -27.11 19.94
CA GLY A 158 44.37 -28.17 19.22
C GLY A 158 44.70 -27.79 17.78
N TYR A 159 44.06 -28.45 16.83
CA TYR A 159 44.27 -28.30 15.38
C TYR A 159 43.16 -27.48 14.68
N GLU A 160 42.34 -26.75 15.44
CA GLU A 160 41.32 -25.86 14.87
C GLU A 160 41.95 -24.60 14.25
N GLU A 161 41.45 -24.20 13.09
CA GLU A 161 41.82 -22.96 12.40
C GLU A 161 40.54 -22.17 12.03
N ILE A 162 40.64 -20.84 11.97
CA ILE A 162 39.54 -19.96 11.54
C ILE A 162 39.85 -19.47 10.12
N GLY A 163 39.02 -19.87 9.16
CA GLY A 163 39.02 -19.32 7.80
C GLY A 163 38.31 -17.97 7.73
N TYR A 164 38.77 -17.12 6.82
CA TYR A 164 38.13 -15.85 6.48
C TYR A 164 37.97 -15.76 4.96
N ASP A 165 36.72 -15.71 4.52
CA ASP A 165 36.36 -15.52 3.12
C ASP A 165 35.76 -14.13 2.93
N ASP A 166 36.24 -13.40 1.94
CA ASP A 166 35.72 -12.08 1.57
C ASP A 166 35.48 -12.00 0.07
N ILE A 167 34.34 -11.42 -0.32
CA ILE A 167 34.02 -11.20 -1.73
C ILE A 167 34.52 -9.82 -2.12
N THR A 168 35.61 -9.79 -2.89
CA THR A 168 36.16 -8.55 -3.43
C THR A 168 35.13 -7.85 -4.32
N SER A 169 34.72 -6.64 -3.92
CA SER A 169 33.82 -5.78 -4.70
C SER A 169 32.44 -6.39 -5.02
N LEU A 170 31.78 -7.01 -4.03
CA LEU A 170 30.44 -7.59 -4.19
C LEU A 170 29.43 -6.64 -4.87
N TYR A 171 29.23 -5.42 -4.36
CA TYR A 171 28.26 -4.49 -4.96
C TYR A 171 28.62 -4.08 -6.40
N PRO A 172 29.86 -3.67 -6.72
CA PRO A 172 30.28 -3.44 -8.10
C PRO A 172 30.07 -4.64 -9.03
N PHE A 173 30.35 -5.86 -8.57
CA PHE A 173 30.12 -7.07 -9.35
C PHE A 173 28.63 -7.22 -9.71
N VAL A 174 27.74 -7.10 -8.72
CA VAL A 174 26.28 -7.18 -8.92
C VAL A 174 25.81 -6.07 -9.87
N GLN A 175 26.30 -4.84 -9.70
CA GLN A 175 25.95 -3.71 -10.58
C GLN A 175 26.34 -3.94 -12.04
N LYS A 176 27.45 -4.64 -12.29
CA LYS A 176 27.96 -4.89 -13.65
C LYS A 176 27.29 -6.07 -14.34
N TYR A 177 27.01 -7.15 -13.60
CA TYR A 177 26.65 -8.44 -14.20
C TYR A 177 25.21 -8.90 -13.91
N CYS A 178 24.52 -8.33 -12.93
CA CYS A 178 23.17 -8.74 -12.58
C CYS A 178 22.10 -7.90 -13.26
N ASN A 179 20.91 -8.49 -13.41
CA ASN A 179 19.75 -7.79 -13.96
C ASN A 179 19.17 -6.80 -12.95
N TYR A 180 18.70 -5.66 -13.44
CA TYR A 180 17.99 -4.65 -12.68
C TYR A 180 16.65 -4.33 -13.33
N PRO A 181 15.60 -4.00 -12.56
CA PRO A 181 14.38 -3.46 -13.13
C PRO A 181 14.68 -2.05 -13.68
N ILE A 182 14.38 -1.83 -14.96
CA ILE A 182 14.62 -0.57 -15.68
C ILE A 182 13.29 -0.07 -16.25
N GLY A 183 13.06 1.24 -16.18
CA GLY A 183 11.87 1.89 -16.75
C GLY A 183 10.69 1.98 -15.78
N HIS A 184 9.50 2.23 -16.33
CA HIS A 184 8.27 2.33 -15.56
C HIS A 184 7.73 0.93 -15.22
N PRO A 185 7.36 0.67 -13.96
CA PRO A 185 6.85 -0.64 -13.56
C PRO A 185 5.43 -0.86 -14.07
N GLU A 186 5.11 -2.12 -14.40
CA GLU A 186 3.74 -2.58 -14.53
C GLU A 186 3.12 -2.79 -13.14
N LEU A 187 1.92 -2.26 -12.91
CA LEU A 187 1.22 -2.38 -11.63
C LEU A 187 0.25 -3.57 -11.64
N ILE A 188 0.58 -4.61 -10.87
CA ILE A 188 -0.25 -5.80 -10.70
C ILE A 188 -0.87 -5.76 -9.31
N THR A 189 -2.21 -5.76 -9.24
CA THR A 189 -2.96 -5.63 -7.97
C THR A 189 -4.00 -6.73 -7.75
N LYS A 190 -4.16 -7.64 -8.72
CA LYS A 190 -5.11 -8.76 -8.67
C LYS A 190 -4.68 -9.88 -9.62
N ASN A 191 -5.30 -11.04 -9.48
CA ASN A 191 -5.05 -12.23 -10.31
C ASN A 191 -3.56 -12.59 -10.37
N PHE A 192 -2.90 -12.55 -9.21
CA PHE A 192 -1.49 -12.90 -9.10
C PHE A 192 -1.25 -14.34 -9.56
N GLY A 193 -0.29 -14.50 -10.47
CA GLY A 193 0.22 -15.79 -10.89
C GLY A 193 1.38 -16.24 -10.00
N ASP A 194 2.15 -17.17 -10.55
CA ASP A 194 3.36 -17.65 -9.92
C ASP A 194 4.39 -16.53 -9.74
N VAL A 195 4.88 -16.34 -8.50
CA VAL A 195 5.85 -15.31 -8.12
C VAL A 195 7.15 -15.39 -8.94
N ARG A 196 7.50 -16.58 -9.43
CA ARG A 196 8.68 -16.81 -10.28
C ARG A 196 8.59 -16.11 -11.64
N LYS A 197 7.39 -15.70 -12.05
CA LYS A 197 7.16 -14.96 -13.30
C LYS A 197 7.35 -13.45 -13.14
N TYR A 198 7.53 -12.97 -11.91
CA TYR A 198 7.64 -11.54 -11.61
C TYR A 198 9.09 -11.12 -11.34
N PHE A 199 9.47 -9.98 -11.90
CA PHE A 199 10.77 -9.35 -11.68
C PHE A 199 10.57 -7.89 -11.27
N GLY A 200 10.76 -7.61 -9.96
CA GLY A 200 10.52 -6.28 -9.42
C GLY A 200 10.30 -6.29 -7.91
N LEU A 201 9.31 -5.52 -7.46
CA LEU A 201 8.92 -5.43 -6.05
C LEU A 201 7.61 -6.16 -5.80
N ILE A 202 7.52 -6.80 -4.64
CA ILE A 202 6.32 -7.50 -4.20
C ILE A 202 6.04 -7.13 -2.74
N LYS A 203 4.77 -6.86 -2.44
CA LYS A 203 4.27 -6.81 -1.07
C LYS A 203 3.52 -8.11 -0.81
N CYS A 204 3.97 -8.88 0.16
CA CYS A 204 3.38 -10.17 0.46
C CYS A 204 3.46 -10.51 1.94
N ARG A 205 2.77 -11.58 2.32
CA ARG A 205 2.89 -12.24 3.61
C ARG A 205 3.38 -13.65 3.37
N VAL A 206 4.45 -14.03 4.07
CA VAL A 206 5.05 -15.36 3.98
C VAL A 206 5.14 -16.00 5.35
N LEU A 207 5.01 -17.32 5.39
CA LEU A 207 5.20 -18.13 6.57
C LEU A 207 6.60 -18.76 6.53
N PRO A 208 7.49 -18.43 7.49
CA PRO A 208 8.80 -19.06 7.56
C PRO A 208 8.73 -20.56 7.91
N PRO A 209 9.71 -21.36 7.48
CA PRO A 209 9.84 -22.75 7.91
C PRO A 209 10.12 -22.83 9.42
N ARG A 210 9.89 -24.01 10.01
CA ARG A 210 10.12 -24.21 11.45
C ARG A 210 11.59 -24.16 11.83
N GLU A 211 12.45 -24.73 11.01
CA GLU A 211 13.86 -24.91 11.31
C GLU A 211 14.69 -24.51 10.10
N LEU A 212 15.33 -23.35 10.19
CA LEU A 212 16.28 -22.87 9.21
C LEU A 212 17.42 -22.18 9.95
N TYR A 213 18.64 -22.69 9.76
CA TYR A 213 19.81 -22.24 10.52
C TYR A 213 20.12 -20.75 10.26
N PHE A 214 19.99 -20.33 9.00
CA PHE A 214 20.10 -18.95 8.58
C PHE A 214 18.80 -18.47 7.94
N PRO A 215 17.90 -17.82 8.70
CA PRO A 215 16.74 -17.17 8.10
C PRO A 215 17.20 -16.18 7.03
N VAL A 216 16.47 -16.15 5.93
CA VAL A 216 16.89 -15.47 4.69
C VAL A 216 16.12 -14.18 4.45
N LEU A 217 14.86 -14.11 4.86
CA LEU A 217 14.04 -12.94 4.63
C LEU A 217 14.30 -11.84 5.68
N PRO A 218 14.70 -10.62 5.26
CA PRO A 218 14.92 -9.51 6.15
C PRO A 218 13.60 -8.91 6.65
N SER A 219 13.62 -8.35 7.86
CA SER A 219 12.52 -7.59 8.44
C SER A 219 13.05 -6.47 9.32
N ARG A 220 12.30 -5.36 9.42
CA ARG A 220 12.64 -4.25 10.33
C ARG A 220 11.73 -4.33 11.55
N ILE A 221 12.30 -4.75 12.68
CA ILE A 221 11.58 -4.81 13.97
C ILE A 221 12.20 -3.78 14.91
N LYS A 222 11.38 -2.84 15.41
CA LYS A 222 11.82 -1.76 16.33
C LYS A 222 13.06 -1.00 15.80
N GLY A 223 13.09 -0.71 14.50
CA GLY A 223 14.18 0.03 13.83
C GLY A 223 15.43 -0.80 13.52
N LYS A 224 15.49 -2.08 13.89
CA LYS A 224 16.63 -2.96 13.63
C LYS A 224 16.33 -3.94 12.48
N LEU A 225 17.34 -4.17 11.64
CA LEU A 225 17.30 -5.24 10.63
C LEU A 225 17.48 -6.59 11.33
N VAL A 226 16.54 -7.49 11.13
CA VAL A 226 16.54 -8.84 11.72
C VAL A 226 16.11 -9.86 10.67
N PHE A 227 16.64 -11.08 10.81
CA PHE A 227 16.28 -12.23 10.00
C PHE A 227 15.66 -13.27 10.94
N LEU A 228 14.39 -13.58 10.75
CA LEU A 228 13.57 -14.26 11.75
C LEU A 228 12.69 -15.36 11.16
N LEU A 229 12.31 -16.33 12.00
CA LEU A 229 11.35 -17.40 11.65
C LEU A 229 9.98 -17.23 12.31
N CYS A 230 9.83 -16.24 13.19
CA CYS A 230 8.57 -15.93 13.84
C CYS A 230 8.51 -14.46 14.23
N ARG A 231 7.59 -13.72 13.59
CA ARG A 231 7.39 -12.28 13.82
C ARG A 231 7.12 -11.98 15.29
N SER A 232 6.13 -12.64 15.90
CA SER A 232 5.80 -12.41 17.32
C SER A 232 6.97 -12.67 18.27
N CYS A 233 7.78 -13.72 18.06
CA CYS A 233 8.97 -13.97 18.88
C CYS A 233 9.97 -12.81 18.78
N ALA A 234 10.22 -12.30 17.56
CA ALA A 234 11.17 -11.22 17.35
C ALA A 234 10.68 -9.89 17.95
N GLU A 235 9.39 -9.58 17.80
CA GLU A 235 8.78 -8.36 18.36
C GLU A 235 8.79 -8.36 19.89
N GLN A 236 8.44 -9.49 20.50
CA GLN A 236 8.34 -9.66 21.95
C GLN A 236 9.67 -10.03 22.61
N GLN A 237 10.73 -10.29 21.83
CA GLN A 237 12.04 -10.75 22.30
C GLN A 237 11.95 -12.04 23.14
N LEU A 238 11.07 -12.96 22.72
CA LEU A 238 10.79 -14.21 23.42
C LEU A 238 11.56 -15.39 22.82
N ASN A 239 11.90 -16.35 23.68
CA ASN A 239 12.48 -17.63 23.28
C ASN A 239 11.38 -18.67 23.00
N LYS A 240 11.13 -18.94 21.72
CA LYS A 240 10.38 -20.10 21.16
C LYS A 240 9.03 -20.39 21.81
N PHE A 241 8.00 -19.64 21.41
CA PHE A 241 6.61 -19.93 21.76
C PHE A 241 5.83 -20.58 20.60
N LYS A 242 4.79 -21.34 20.93
CA LYS A 242 3.85 -21.89 19.96
C LYS A 242 2.91 -20.78 19.47
N HIS A 243 3.36 -20.06 18.46
CA HIS A 243 2.57 -19.05 17.76
C HIS A 243 1.78 -19.65 16.59
N SER A 244 0.63 -19.03 16.28
CA SER A 244 -0.22 -19.34 15.13
C SER A 244 0.48 -19.02 13.79
N ILE A 245 -0.14 -19.38 12.67
CA ILE A 245 0.37 -19.03 11.33
C ILE A 245 0.42 -17.52 11.18
N GLU A 246 -0.62 -16.82 11.61
CA GLU A 246 -0.78 -15.37 11.53
C GLU A 246 0.28 -14.64 12.37
N GLU A 247 0.57 -15.14 13.56
CA GLU A 247 1.59 -14.60 14.46
C GLU A 247 3.02 -14.87 13.97
N LYS A 248 3.24 -16.02 13.33
CA LYS A 248 4.54 -16.37 12.75
C LYS A 248 4.85 -15.63 11.46
N SER A 249 3.82 -15.44 10.63
CA SER A 249 3.97 -14.88 9.30
C SER A 249 4.59 -13.50 9.33
N ILE A 250 5.39 -13.23 8.30
CA ILE A 250 6.09 -11.98 8.08
C ILE A 250 5.40 -11.30 6.91
N GLU A 251 4.96 -10.07 7.11
CA GLU A 251 4.42 -9.20 6.06
C GLU A 251 5.41 -8.07 5.78
N GLY A 252 5.59 -7.74 4.51
CA GLY A 252 6.55 -6.73 4.10
C GLY A 252 6.60 -6.55 2.59
N THR A 253 7.48 -5.66 2.17
CA THR A 253 7.81 -5.42 0.76
C THR A 253 9.24 -5.89 0.53
N TRP A 254 9.44 -6.69 -0.51
CA TRP A 254 10.76 -7.22 -0.88
C TRP A 254 10.95 -7.19 -2.38
N VAL A 255 12.19 -7.45 -2.83
CA VAL A 255 12.43 -7.75 -4.24
C VAL A 255 11.95 -9.18 -4.53
N THR A 256 11.39 -9.41 -5.71
CA THR A 256 10.83 -10.73 -6.05
C THR A 256 11.88 -11.84 -6.02
N LEU A 257 13.14 -11.53 -6.35
CA LEU A 257 14.26 -12.49 -6.26
C LEU A 257 14.49 -13.00 -4.84
N GLU A 258 14.43 -12.13 -3.83
CA GLU A 258 14.56 -12.56 -2.42
C GLU A 258 13.40 -13.49 -2.07
N VAL A 259 12.17 -13.12 -2.43
CA VAL A 259 10.99 -13.96 -2.16
C VAL A 259 11.10 -15.32 -2.85
N GLN A 260 11.57 -15.37 -4.10
CA GLN A 260 11.79 -16.62 -4.83
C GLN A 260 12.81 -17.52 -4.11
N GLU A 261 13.94 -16.97 -3.65
CA GLU A 261 14.93 -17.69 -2.85
C GLU A 261 14.31 -18.23 -1.56
N ASN A 262 13.54 -17.42 -0.83
CA ASN A 262 12.90 -17.86 0.41
C ASN A 262 11.94 -19.03 0.18
N LEU A 263 11.18 -19.02 -0.91
CA LEU A 263 10.29 -20.14 -1.26
C LEU A 263 11.10 -21.43 -1.49
N MET A 264 12.29 -21.35 -2.11
CA MET A 264 13.19 -22.50 -2.25
C MET A 264 13.74 -22.99 -0.90
N GLN A 265 13.95 -22.08 0.05
CA GLN A 265 14.38 -22.38 1.42
C GLN A 265 13.23 -22.88 2.33
N GLY A 266 12.05 -23.16 1.78
CA GLY A 266 10.92 -23.75 2.50
C GLY A 266 9.96 -22.75 3.14
N TYR A 267 10.06 -21.45 2.82
CA TYR A 267 9.02 -20.48 3.17
C TYR A 267 7.76 -20.76 2.33
N GLN A 268 6.60 -20.44 2.89
CA GLN A 268 5.32 -20.60 2.19
C GLN A 268 4.69 -19.23 1.92
N MET A 269 4.25 -19.00 0.69
CA MET A 269 3.48 -17.81 0.33
C MET A 269 2.09 -17.91 0.97
N VAL A 270 1.71 -16.90 1.77
CA VAL A 270 0.40 -16.86 2.43
C VAL A 270 -0.55 -15.92 1.71
N GLU A 271 -0.08 -14.73 1.33
CA GLU A 271 -0.90 -13.74 0.64
C GLU A 271 -0.01 -12.78 -0.17
N ILE A 272 -0.49 -12.35 -1.34
CA ILE A 272 0.11 -11.29 -2.14
C ILE A 272 -0.83 -10.08 -2.13
N TYR A 273 -0.28 -8.89 -1.89
CA TYR A 273 -1.01 -7.64 -1.70
C TYR A 273 -1.06 -6.78 -2.96
#